data_AF-A0A353XQD2-F1
#
_entry.id   AF-A0A353XQD2-F1
#
_cell.length_a   1.000
_cell.length_b   1.000
_cell.length_c   1.000
_cell.angle_alpha   90.00
_cell.angle_beta   90.00
_cell.angle_gamma   90.00
#
_symmetry.space_group_name_H-M   'P 1'
#
loop_
_entity.id
_entity.type
_entity.pdbx_description
1 polymer ?
#
loop_
_entity_poly.entity_id
_entity_poly.type
_entity_poly.pdbx_seq_one_letter_code
_entity_poly.pdbx_strand_id
1 'polypeptide(L)'
;MEVQDWGGGLTQHEVEAIEKIKANFQASDALAELDRKDSKTISFDEFKKSAPSNPMFPWKGYSGFRLADPKGNKEGEFDLVIITHCNVLIIELKDWNKYKVTSKNNRWYLGSKDMGRSPVSITRDKQYLMDRILKRYKNKFTNKVRTPIIHFLVVMTGNADYSKLDDNEKIHTLSLKEFLQLKDEKKFNDRFRPHPDAKVLNKDFAVFDEVFGGSNVKPKSIKVNGYVAEDDPAFQHPNKIYNEYFAYSEHSKNDQVLLRRWDFSKIKNPEAQTSDGRFKLVSREYEVLQHLKGINEELYS
;
A
#
# COMPACT_ATOMS: atom_id res chain seq x y z
N MET A 1 -12.52 -4.60 5.66
CA MET A 1 -12.86 -4.14 4.30
C MET A 1 -12.21 -5.04 3.29
N GLU A 2 -12.70 -5.06 2.05
CA GLU A 2 -11.97 -5.67 0.94
C GLU A 2 -10.78 -4.76 0.55
N VAL A 3 -9.64 -5.34 0.18
CA VAL A 3 -8.50 -4.62 -0.38
C VAL A 3 -8.02 -5.38 -1.62
N GLN A 4 -8.02 -4.69 -2.75
CA GLN A 4 -7.45 -5.18 -4.01
C GLN A 4 -5.97 -4.82 -4.05
N ASP A 5 -5.11 -5.84 -3.99
CA ASP A 5 -3.66 -5.67 -3.97
C ASP A 5 -3.04 -6.00 -5.33
N TRP A 6 -2.23 -5.09 -5.86
CA TRP A 6 -1.49 -5.27 -7.13
C TRP A 6 -0.16 -6.01 -6.97
N GLY A 7 0.15 -6.53 -5.79
CA GLY A 7 1.27 -7.47 -5.58
C GLY A 7 2.65 -6.87 -5.85
N GLY A 8 2.72 -5.53 -5.93
CA GLY A 8 3.93 -4.78 -6.21
C GLY A 8 4.95 -4.79 -5.07
N GLY A 9 5.84 -3.82 -5.08
CA GLY A 9 6.90 -3.60 -4.10
C GLY A 9 6.43 -3.01 -2.76
N LEU A 10 5.28 -3.46 -2.24
CA LEU A 10 4.93 -3.15 -0.85
C LEU A 10 5.99 -3.76 0.08
N THR A 11 6.43 -2.99 1.06
CA THR A 11 7.36 -3.44 2.09
C THR A 11 6.61 -4.22 3.17
N GLN A 12 7.34 -4.98 4.01
CA GLN A 12 6.72 -5.79 5.06
C GLN A 12 5.85 -4.95 6.02
N HIS A 13 6.33 -3.79 6.47
CA HIS A 13 5.57 -2.95 7.40
C HIS A 13 4.30 -2.39 6.75
N GLU A 14 4.32 -2.10 5.44
CA GLU A 14 3.15 -1.65 4.70
C GLU A 14 2.10 -2.76 4.64
N VAL A 15 2.50 -3.99 4.32
CA VAL A 15 1.61 -5.17 4.30
C VAL A 15 1.00 -5.40 5.69
N GLU A 16 1.81 -5.40 6.75
CA GLU A 16 1.32 -5.59 8.12
C GLU A 16 0.33 -4.50 8.56
N ALA A 17 0.59 -3.24 8.18
CA ALA A 17 -0.31 -2.14 8.47
C ALA A 17 -1.62 -2.24 7.67
N ILE A 18 -1.55 -2.60 6.39
CA ILE A 18 -2.72 -2.81 5.53
C ILE A 18 -3.59 -3.94 6.07
N GLU A 19 -3.02 -5.05 6.53
CA GLU A 19 -3.81 -6.15 7.12
C GLU A 19 -4.48 -5.73 8.45
N LYS A 20 -3.81 -4.95 9.30
CA LYS A 20 -4.43 -4.37 10.52
C LYS A 20 -5.59 -3.43 10.17
N ILE A 21 -5.40 -2.56 9.17
CA ILE A 21 -6.44 -1.65 8.67
C ILE A 21 -7.61 -2.47 8.12
N LYS A 22 -7.32 -3.44 7.24
CA LYS A 22 -8.29 -4.32 6.61
C LYS A 22 -9.19 -4.97 7.66
N ALA A 23 -8.60 -5.57 8.70
CA ALA A 23 -9.30 -6.20 9.82
C ALA A 23 -10.16 -5.20 10.61
N ASN A 24 -9.61 -4.05 10.99
CA ASN A 24 -10.33 -3.06 11.81
C ASN A 24 -11.54 -2.43 11.10
N PHE A 25 -11.48 -2.27 9.78
CA PHE A 25 -12.57 -1.75 8.95
C PHE A 25 -13.36 -2.87 8.24
N GLN A 26 -13.29 -4.12 8.73
CA GLN A 26 -14.31 -5.11 8.37
C GLN A 26 -15.65 -4.62 8.93
N ALA A 27 -16.74 -4.77 8.17
CA ALA A 27 -18.07 -4.52 8.70
C ALA A 27 -18.35 -5.62 9.74
N SER A 28 -17.86 -5.40 10.96
CA SER A 28 -17.65 -6.42 11.98
C SER A 28 -18.87 -6.62 12.87
N ASP A 29 -19.90 -5.78 12.75
CA ASP A 29 -21.17 -6.05 13.43
C ASP A 29 -21.95 -7.19 12.74
N ALA A 30 -21.67 -7.50 11.46
CA ALA A 30 -22.30 -8.60 10.72
C ALA A 30 -21.55 -9.92 10.90
N LEU A 31 -20.21 -9.91 10.77
CA LEU A 31 -19.40 -11.12 10.81
C LEU A 31 -19.38 -11.76 12.20
N ALA A 32 -19.40 -10.98 13.29
CA ALA A 32 -19.40 -11.55 14.65
C ALA A 32 -20.77 -12.15 15.07
N GLU A 33 -21.88 -11.67 14.49
CA GLU A 33 -23.20 -12.29 14.67
C GLU A 33 -23.43 -13.50 13.75
N LEU A 34 -22.85 -13.49 12.54
CA LEU A 34 -22.93 -14.59 11.57
C LEU A 34 -21.99 -15.76 11.92
N ASP A 35 -20.80 -15.52 12.50
CA ASP A 35 -19.90 -16.62 12.93
C ASP A 35 -20.47 -17.44 14.11
N ARG A 36 -21.47 -16.88 14.82
CA ARG A 36 -22.24 -17.63 15.83
C ARG A 36 -23.36 -18.48 15.21
N LYS A 37 -23.66 -18.31 13.92
CA LYS A 37 -24.73 -19.00 13.19
C LYS A 37 -24.22 -19.48 11.82
N ASP A 38 -23.60 -20.66 11.87
CA ASP A 38 -23.30 -21.56 10.74
C ASP A 38 -22.18 -21.18 9.75
N SER A 39 -21.19 -22.08 9.71
CA SER A 39 -20.12 -22.21 8.74
C SER A 39 -20.68 -22.45 7.33
N LYS A 40 -20.80 -21.41 6.51
CA LYS A 40 -20.77 -21.47 5.03
C LYS A 40 -20.21 -20.17 4.46
N THR A 41 -19.42 -20.27 3.41
CA THR A 41 -18.82 -19.14 2.70
C THR A 41 -19.92 -18.26 2.09
N ILE A 42 -20.19 -17.11 2.70
CA ILE A 42 -21.26 -16.17 2.29
C ILE A 42 -20.78 -15.32 1.10
N SER A 43 -21.64 -15.12 0.10
CA SER A 43 -21.36 -14.26 -1.05
C SER A 43 -21.35 -12.77 -0.66
N PHE A 44 -20.61 -11.93 -1.39
CA PHE A 44 -20.52 -10.49 -1.12
C PHE A 44 -21.89 -9.77 -1.14
N ASP A 45 -22.85 -10.28 -1.92
CA ASP A 45 -24.21 -9.74 -1.99
C ASP A 45 -25.09 -10.14 -0.79
N GLU A 46 -24.82 -11.28 -0.15
CA GLU A 46 -25.47 -11.68 1.10
C GLU A 46 -24.88 -10.95 2.32
N PHE A 47 -23.60 -10.60 2.28
CA PHE A 47 -22.94 -9.75 3.28
C PHE A 47 -23.55 -8.34 3.36
N LYS A 48 -23.94 -7.76 2.21
CA LYS A 48 -24.62 -6.45 2.17
C LYS A 48 -26.01 -6.45 2.81
N LYS A 49 -26.70 -7.60 2.80
CA LYS A 49 -28.09 -7.72 3.28
C LYS A 49 -28.20 -7.95 4.80
N SER A 50 -27.11 -8.33 5.46
CA SER A 50 -27.12 -8.85 6.85
C SER A 50 -26.42 -7.97 7.88
N ALA A 51 -25.83 -6.82 7.51
CA ALA A 51 -25.11 -5.97 8.45
C ALA A 51 -26.02 -4.99 9.22
N PRO A 52 -26.01 -4.97 10.58
CA PRO A 52 -26.42 -3.81 11.35
C PRO A 52 -25.62 -2.58 10.90
N SER A 53 -26.36 -1.55 10.51
CA SER A 53 -25.95 -0.59 9.48
C SER A 53 -25.15 0.57 10.05
N ASN A 54 -23.87 0.41 10.36
CA ASN A 54 -23.02 1.60 10.37
C ASN A 54 -23.00 2.15 8.93
N PRO A 55 -23.62 3.32 8.68
CA PRO A 55 -23.86 3.83 7.33
C PRO A 55 -22.56 4.15 6.59
N MET A 56 -21.43 4.14 7.31
CA MET A 56 -20.13 4.35 6.72
C MET A 56 -19.63 3.15 5.92
N PHE A 57 -20.09 1.94 6.19
CA PHE A 57 -19.59 0.72 5.55
C PHE A 57 -20.52 0.25 4.41
N PRO A 58 -20.02 -0.54 3.43
CA PRO A 58 -18.64 -1.02 3.29
C PRO A 58 -17.66 0.07 2.85
N TRP A 59 -16.37 -0.14 3.17
CA TRP A 59 -15.23 0.55 2.55
C TRP A 59 -14.52 -0.44 1.61
N LYS A 60 -13.78 0.07 0.62
CA LYS A 60 -12.94 -0.74 -0.27
C LYS A 60 -11.55 -0.10 -0.40
N GLY A 61 -10.50 -0.92 -0.34
CA GLY A 61 -9.11 -0.47 -0.50
C GLY A 61 -8.48 -0.95 -1.81
N TYR A 62 -7.46 -0.21 -2.26
CA TYR A 62 -6.57 -0.55 -3.37
C TYR A 62 -5.14 -0.32 -2.91
N SER A 63 -4.24 -1.30 -3.03
CA SER A 63 -2.89 -1.20 -2.48
C SER A 63 -1.79 -1.54 -3.47
N GLY A 64 -0.60 -1.01 -3.19
CA GLY A 64 0.63 -1.45 -3.85
C GLY A 64 0.68 -1.18 -5.34
N PHE A 65 0.27 0.02 -5.77
CA PHE A 65 0.19 0.37 -7.19
C PHE A 65 0.83 1.70 -7.54
N ARG A 66 1.15 1.87 -8.82
CA ARG A 66 1.47 3.13 -9.46
C ARG A 66 0.36 3.51 -10.42
N LEU A 67 0.04 4.78 -10.48
CA LEU A 67 -0.99 5.34 -11.34
C LEU A 67 -0.38 6.46 -12.16
N ALA A 68 -0.47 6.37 -13.47
CA ALA A 68 -0.02 7.40 -14.39
C ALA A 68 -1.17 8.29 -14.85
N ASP A 69 -0.88 9.58 -15.08
CA ASP A 69 -1.79 10.49 -15.76
C ASP A 69 -1.93 10.06 -17.23
N PRO A 70 -3.13 9.71 -17.74
CA PRO A 70 -3.26 9.26 -19.12
C PRO A 70 -2.89 10.33 -20.17
N LYS A 71 -2.71 11.60 -19.78
CA LYS A 71 -2.33 12.71 -20.68
C LYS A 71 -0.93 13.28 -20.39
N GLY A 72 -0.14 12.71 -19.49
CA GLY A 72 1.15 13.28 -19.13
C GLY A 72 2.12 12.29 -18.50
N ASN A 73 3.36 12.75 -18.31
CA ASN A 73 4.45 11.89 -17.83
C ASN A 73 4.54 11.81 -16.30
N LYS A 74 3.47 12.15 -15.58
CA LYS A 74 3.45 12.12 -14.12
C LYS A 74 2.84 10.81 -13.64
N GLU A 75 3.60 10.09 -12.83
CA GLU A 75 3.20 8.88 -12.16
C GLU A 75 3.24 9.08 -10.64
N GLY A 76 2.26 8.54 -9.93
CA GLY A 76 2.23 8.50 -8.48
C GLY A 76 2.24 7.05 -8.00
N GLU A 77 3.05 6.74 -7.00
CA GLU A 77 3.09 5.44 -6.32
C GLU A 77 2.22 5.51 -5.06
N PHE A 78 1.38 4.51 -4.81
CA PHE A 78 0.36 4.51 -3.75
C PHE A 78 0.52 3.27 -2.88
N ASP A 79 0.67 3.48 -1.56
CA ASP A 79 0.71 2.38 -0.58
C ASP A 79 -0.69 1.81 -0.41
N LEU A 80 -1.65 2.68 -0.10
CA LEU A 80 -3.06 2.34 0.06
C LEU A 80 -3.97 3.51 -0.33
N VAL A 81 -5.00 3.25 -1.12
CA VAL A 81 -6.13 4.15 -1.36
C VAL A 81 -7.39 3.49 -0.83
N ILE A 82 -8.18 4.21 -0.04
CA ILE A 82 -9.43 3.71 0.54
C ILE A 82 -10.60 4.54 0.04
N ILE A 83 -11.59 3.86 -0.50
CA ILE A 83 -12.91 4.42 -0.82
C ILE A 83 -13.81 4.18 0.38
N THR A 84 -14.22 5.26 1.01
CA THR A 84 -15.16 5.26 2.14
C THR A 84 -16.57 5.51 1.62
N HIS A 85 -17.57 5.60 2.52
CA HIS A 85 -18.91 6.04 2.15
C HIS A 85 -18.99 7.44 1.51
N CYS A 86 -18.01 8.34 1.73
CA CYS A 86 -18.13 9.74 1.26
C CYS A 86 -16.85 10.40 0.74
N ASN A 87 -15.69 9.84 1.03
CA ASN A 87 -14.39 10.37 0.64
C ASN A 87 -13.50 9.28 0.05
N VAL A 88 -12.54 9.70 -0.78
CA VAL A 88 -11.36 8.92 -1.14
C VAL A 88 -10.22 9.31 -0.21
N LEU A 89 -9.56 8.33 0.42
CA LEU A 89 -8.42 8.56 1.30
C LEU A 89 -7.16 7.97 0.65
N ILE A 90 -6.14 8.79 0.43
CA ILE A 90 -4.80 8.34 0.07
C ILE A 90 -3.99 8.20 1.37
N ILE A 91 -3.52 6.98 1.65
CA ILE A 91 -2.77 6.66 2.86
C ILE A 91 -1.32 6.37 2.49
N GLU A 92 -0.42 7.20 3.01
CA GLU A 92 1.03 7.00 2.94
C GLU A 92 1.50 6.37 4.25
N LEU A 93 2.19 5.24 4.20
CA LEU A 93 2.63 4.52 5.39
C LEU A 93 4.10 4.81 5.69
N LYS A 94 4.43 5.03 6.97
CA LYS A 94 5.81 5.25 7.44
C LYS A 94 6.10 4.50 8.73
N ASP A 95 7.04 3.56 8.68
CA ASP A 95 7.52 2.81 9.84
C ASP A 95 8.80 3.39 10.44
N TRP A 96 8.77 4.67 10.80
CA TRP A 96 9.90 5.31 11.46
C TRP A 96 9.84 5.10 12.97
N ASN A 97 10.99 4.83 13.57
CA ASN A 97 11.09 4.35 14.94
C ASN A 97 12.16 5.10 15.75
N LYS A 98 12.01 5.08 17.08
CA LYS A 98 12.96 5.51 18.14
C LYS A 98 13.24 7.01 18.26
N TYR A 99 13.31 7.75 17.16
CA TYR A 99 13.72 9.16 17.18
C TYR A 99 12.57 10.12 16.90
N LYS A 100 12.82 11.41 17.15
CA LYS A 100 11.87 12.49 16.86
C LYS A 100 11.83 12.79 15.37
N VAL A 101 10.63 13.05 14.85
CA VAL A 101 10.41 13.56 13.50
C VAL A 101 10.30 15.08 13.56
N THR A 102 11.10 15.76 12.73
CA THR A 102 11.05 17.22 12.55
C THR A 102 10.94 17.57 11.08
N SER A 103 10.32 18.71 10.76
CA SER A 103 10.23 19.24 9.39
C SER A 103 11.08 20.50 9.25
N LYS A 104 11.81 20.63 8.14
CA LYS A 104 12.52 21.85 7.74
C LYS A 104 12.62 21.91 6.22
N ASN A 105 12.30 23.06 5.62
CA ASN A 105 12.43 23.32 4.18
C ASN A 105 11.82 22.21 3.30
N ASN A 106 10.58 21.80 3.60
CA ASN A 106 9.87 20.73 2.88
C ASN A 106 10.55 19.35 2.95
N ARG A 107 11.38 19.10 3.96
CA ARG A 107 12.04 17.82 4.23
C ARG A 107 11.75 17.37 5.65
N TRP A 108 11.69 16.06 5.85
CA TRP A 108 11.55 15.47 7.17
C TRP A 108 12.87 14.86 7.63
N TYR A 109 13.12 14.94 8.93
CA TYR A 109 14.30 14.41 9.58
C TYR A 109 13.89 13.49 10.72
N LEU A 110 14.53 12.33 10.84
CA LEU A 110 14.40 11.40 11.95
C LEU A 110 15.66 11.51 12.82
N GLY A 111 15.57 12.27 13.92
CA GLY A 111 16.76 12.76 14.63
C GLY A 111 17.57 13.68 13.72
N SER A 112 18.83 13.33 13.46
CA SER A 112 19.69 14.05 12.51
C SER A 112 19.65 13.49 11.08
N LYS A 113 19.00 12.34 10.87
CA LYS A 113 18.96 11.68 9.56
C LYS A 113 17.93 12.38 8.66
N ASP A 114 18.39 12.86 7.51
CA ASP A 114 17.51 13.35 6.45
C ASP A 114 16.75 12.18 5.83
N MET A 115 15.42 12.26 5.87
CA MET A 115 14.52 11.22 5.36
C MET A 115 13.90 11.60 4.01
N GLY A 116 14.35 12.69 3.40
CA GLY A 116 13.88 13.16 2.10
C GLY A 116 12.81 14.24 2.20
N ARG A 117 12.17 14.49 1.06
CA ARG A 117 11.05 15.43 0.96
C ARG A 117 9.90 14.98 1.87
N SER A 118 9.18 15.96 2.43
CA SER A 118 8.01 15.73 3.29
C SER A 118 7.05 14.71 2.68
N PRO A 119 6.71 13.63 3.40
CA PRO A 119 5.66 12.69 2.99
C PRO A 119 4.33 13.40 2.73
N VAL A 120 3.97 14.43 3.51
CA VAL A 120 2.75 15.22 3.28
C VAL A 120 2.79 15.90 1.91
N SER A 121 3.92 16.51 1.55
CA SER A 121 4.08 17.14 0.24
C SER A 121 4.07 16.14 -0.91
N ILE A 122 4.72 14.98 -0.73
CA ILE A 122 4.70 13.89 -1.72
C ILE A 122 3.27 13.37 -1.92
N THR A 123 2.53 13.11 -0.85
CA THR A 123 1.17 12.58 -0.92
C THR A 123 0.16 13.62 -1.42
N ARG A 124 0.41 14.92 -1.17
CA ARG A 124 -0.35 16.01 -1.79
C ARG A 124 -0.24 16.01 -3.33
N ASP A 125 0.94 15.74 -3.87
CA ASP A 125 1.10 15.61 -5.33
C ASP A 125 0.28 14.42 -5.88
N LYS A 126 0.22 13.31 -5.13
CA LYS A 126 -0.63 12.15 -5.44
C LYS A 126 -2.13 12.51 -5.40
N GLN A 127 -2.54 13.35 -4.45
CA GLN A 127 -3.91 13.89 -4.39
C GLN A 127 -4.25 14.69 -5.65
N TYR A 128 -3.38 15.60 -6.10
CA TYR A 128 -3.60 16.36 -7.34
C TYR A 128 -3.65 15.48 -8.59
N LEU A 129 -2.83 14.43 -8.64
CA LEU A 129 -2.90 13.43 -9.70
C LEU A 129 -4.26 12.72 -9.71
N MET A 130 -4.67 12.19 -8.56
CA MET A 130 -5.94 11.48 -8.41
C MET A 130 -7.15 12.36 -8.73
N ASP A 131 -7.15 13.63 -8.27
CA ASP A 131 -8.21 14.59 -8.58
C ASP A 131 -8.39 14.78 -10.10
N ARG A 132 -7.29 14.96 -10.84
CA ARG A 132 -7.32 15.09 -12.31
C ARG A 132 -7.84 13.83 -13.01
N ILE A 133 -7.59 12.65 -12.44
CA ILE A 133 -8.08 11.39 -12.97
C ILE A 133 -9.58 11.26 -12.68
N LEU A 134 -10.01 11.39 -11.42
CA LEU A 134 -11.43 11.25 -11.04
C LEU A 134 -12.34 12.29 -11.70
N LYS A 135 -11.84 13.49 -12.03
CA LYS A 135 -12.58 14.50 -12.82
C LYS A 135 -13.04 13.98 -14.18
N ARG A 136 -12.33 13.03 -14.79
CA ARG A 136 -12.72 12.41 -16.07
C ARG A 136 -13.88 11.42 -15.92
N TYR A 137 -14.05 10.90 -14.71
CA TYR A 137 -15.10 9.95 -14.33
C TYR A 137 -16.29 10.65 -13.64
N LYS A 138 -16.30 12.00 -13.57
CA LYS A 138 -17.31 12.78 -12.82
C LYS A 138 -18.77 12.41 -13.14
N ASN A 139 -19.05 12.07 -14.39
CA ASN A 139 -20.39 11.74 -14.88
C ASN A 139 -20.83 10.31 -14.52
N LYS A 140 -19.90 9.46 -14.07
CA LYS A 140 -20.17 8.07 -13.65
C LYS A 140 -20.46 7.95 -12.16
N PHE A 141 -20.12 8.96 -11.35
CA PHE A 141 -20.37 8.95 -9.91
C PHE A 141 -21.82 9.29 -9.58
N THR A 142 -22.38 8.59 -8.58
CA THR A 142 -23.75 8.79 -8.09
C THR A 142 -23.90 10.11 -7.33
N ASN A 143 -22.79 10.76 -6.94
CA ASN A 143 -22.74 12.00 -6.16
C ASN A 143 -23.14 13.27 -6.95
N LYS A 144 -24.34 13.29 -7.56
CA LYS A 144 -24.90 14.46 -8.30
C LYS A 144 -23.90 15.11 -9.27
N VAL A 145 -23.10 14.31 -9.98
CA VAL A 145 -22.04 14.75 -10.93
C VAL A 145 -20.87 15.53 -10.27
N ARG A 146 -20.74 15.49 -8.94
CA ARG A 146 -19.59 16.04 -8.21
C ARG A 146 -18.46 15.01 -8.16
N THR A 147 -17.23 15.48 -8.35
CA THR A 147 -16.05 14.64 -8.15
C THR A 147 -15.91 14.29 -6.67
N PRO A 148 -15.60 13.02 -6.32
CA PRO A 148 -15.28 12.62 -4.96
C PRO A 148 -14.24 13.53 -4.31
N ILE A 149 -14.46 13.90 -3.04
CA ILE A 149 -13.44 14.63 -2.28
C ILE A 149 -12.33 13.64 -1.91
N ILE A 150 -11.10 14.04 -2.20
CA ILE A 150 -9.91 13.26 -1.89
C ILE A 150 -9.23 13.91 -0.70
N HIS A 151 -9.00 13.15 0.36
CA HIS A 151 -8.10 13.51 1.44
C HIS A 151 -6.85 12.63 1.38
N PHE A 152 -5.77 13.10 1.98
CA PHE A 152 -4.57 12.28 2.16
C PHE A 152 -4.07 12.38 3.59
N LEU A 153 -3.47 11.28 4.04
CA LEU A 153 -2.92 11.12 5.39
C LEU A 153 -1.58 10.39 5.31
N VAL A 154 -0.64 10.83 6.14
CA VAL A 154 0.58 10.11 6.48
C VAL A 154 0.32 9.35 7.77
N VAL A 155 0.34 8.03 7.70
CA VAL A 155 0.07 7.16 8.85
C VAL A 155 1.38 6.57 9.34
N MET A 156 1.76 6.98 10.55
CA MET A 156 2.93 6.50 11.26
C MET A 156 2.62 5.13 11.88
N THR A 157 3.26 4.08 11.38
CA THR A 157 3.10 2.70 11.86
C THR A 157 4.15 2.33 12.91
N GLY A 158 5.29 3.02 12.88
CA GLY A 158 6.35 2.90 13.89
C GLY A 158 6.11 3.79 15.11
N ASN A 159 7.10 3.84 16.00
CA ASN A 159 7.02 4.54 17.29
C ASN A 159 7.80 5.86 17.35
N ALA A 160 8.14 6.46 16.21
CA ALA A 160 8.77 7.79 16.18
C ALA A 160 7.87 8.87 16.77
N ASP A 161 8.46 9.82 17.51
CA ASP A 161 7.76 10.97 18.08
C ASP A 161 7.66 12.10 17.04
N TYR A 162 6.48 12.29 16.47
CA TYR A 162 6.20 13.33 15.47
C TYR A 162 5.55 14.60 16.07
N SER A 163 5.59 14.77 17.40
CA SER A 163 5.05 15.96 18.09
C SER A 163 5.77 17.27 17.72
N LYS A 164 6.93 17.19 17.07
CA LYS A 164 7.73 18.35 16.62
C LYS A 164 7.54 18.71 15.15
N LEU A 165 6.68 18.02 14.41
CA LEU A 165 6.22 18.50 13.12
C LEU A 165 5.49 19.85 13.26
N ASP A 166 5.56 20.69 12.24
CA ASP A 166 4.73 21.90 12.16
C ASP A 166 3.24 21.55 11.99
N ASP A 167 2.35 22.50 12.24
CA ASP A 167 0.90 22.23 12.24
C ASP A 167 0.36 21.84 10.86
N ASN A 168 0.98 22.35 9.78
CA ASN A 168 0.61 22.02 8.40
C ASN A 168 0.97 20.58 8.03
N GLU A 169 2.02 20.03 8.63
CA GLU A 169 2.43 18.64 8.50
C GLU A 169 1.61 17.73 9.43
N LYS A 170 1.42 18.16 10.69
CA LYS A 170 0.66 17.43 11.72
C LYS A 170 -0.79 17.19 11.35
N ILE A 171 -1.47 18.15 10.73
CA ILE A 171 -2.89 17.98 10.36
C ILE A 171 -3.10 16.80 9.41
N HIS A 172 -2.08 16.43 8.64
CA HIS A 172 -2.10 15.28 7.74
C HIS A 172 -1.45 14.02 8.33
N THR A 173 -0.87 14.10 9.52
CA THR A 173 -0.08 13.01 10.11
C THR A 173 -0.77 12.44 11.34
N LEU A 174 -0.81 11.12 11.45
CA LEU A 174 -1.40 10.44 12.59
C LEU A 174 -0.78 9.06 12.81
N SER A 175 -0.87 8.53 14.02
CA SER A 175 -0.50 7.14 14.31
C SER A 175 -1.48 6.15 13.69
N LEU A 176 -1.04 4.92 13.45
CA LEU A 176 -1.93 3.83 13.05
C LEU A 176 -3.10 3.67 14.02
N LYS A 177 -2.86 3.77 15.34
CA LYS A 177 -3.93 3.69 16.36
C LYS A 177 -5.01 4.76 16.17
N GLU A 178 -4.63 5.99 15.89
CA GLU A 178 -5.59 7.08 15.62
C GLU A 178 -6.31 6.86 14.29
N PHE A 179 -5.62 6.35 13.27
CA PHE A 179 -6.24 6.02 11.98
C PHE A 179 -7.37 5.01 12.15
N LEU A 180 -7.13 3.94 12.91
CA LEU A 180 -8.10 2.87 13.14
C LEU A 180 -9.36 3.36 13.88
N GLN A 181 -9.28 4.47 14.62
CA GLN A 181 -10.44 5.07 15.28
C GLN A 181 -11.40 5.77 14.31
N LEU A 182 -11.02 6.00 13.06
CA LEU A 182 -11.89 6.56 12.02
C LEU A 182 -13.02 5.61 11.60
N LYS A 183 -13.12 4.42 12.20
CA LYS A 183 -14.30 3.54 12.07
C LYS A 183 -15.53 4.09 12.80
N ASP A 184 -15.31 4.98 13.76
CA ASP A 184 -16.34 5.71 14.49
C ASP A 184 -16.81 6.92 13.66
N GLU A 185 -18.12 7.03 13.42
CA GLU A 185 -18.68 8.07 12.56
C GLU A 185 -18.46 9.48 13.09
N LYS A 186 -18.53 9.67 14.42
CA LYS A 186 -18.29 10.98 15.01
C LYS A 186 -16.85 11.41 14.78
N LYS A 187 -15.87 10.54 15.08
CA LYS A 187 -14.45 10.84 14.86
C LYS A 187 -14.13 11.07 13.38
N PHE A 188 -14.75 10.29 12.50
CA PHE A 188 -14.61 10.48 11.06
C PHE A 188 -15.14 11.85 10.60
N ASN A 189 -16.36 12.20 11.03
CA ASN A 189 -17.01 13.46 10.65
C ASN A 189 -16.32 14.68 11.26
N ASP A 190 -15.84 14.59 12.50
CA ASP A 190 -15.07 15.65 13.16
C ASP A 190 -13.81 16.00 12.34
N ARG A 191 -13.18 15.00 11.71
CA ARG A 191 -12.00 15.17 10.87
C ARG A 191 -12.31 15.68 9.47
N PHE A 192 -13.19 15.01 8.74
CA PHE A 192 -13.37 15.26 7.29
C PHE A 192 -14.54 16.17 6.96
N ARG A 193 -15.49 16.36 7.90
CA ARG A 193 -16.68 17.20 7.73
C ARG A 193 -17.38 16.94 6.39
N PRO A 194 -17.73 15.68 6.06
CA PRO A 194 -18.25 15.34 4.75
C PRO A 194 -19.59 16.01 4.48
N HIS A 195 -19.80 16.44 3.23
CA HIS A 195 -21.09 16.95 2.80
C HIS A 195 -22.15 15.81 2.83
N PRO A 196 -23.39 16.04 3.30
CA PRO A 196 -24.40 14.99 3.37
C PRO A 196 -24.64 14.23 2.06
N ASP A 197 -24.74 14.95 0.93
CA ASP A 197 -24.88 14.35 -0.40
C ASP A 197 -23.69 13.47 -0.85
N ALA A 198 -22.52 13.61 -0.23
CA ALA A 198 -21.35 12.82 -0.60
C ALA A 198 -21.41 11.38 -0.07
N LYS A 199 -22.32 11.06 0.87
CA LYS A 199 -22.48 9.73 1.51
C LYS A 199 -23.08 8.66 0.57
N VAL A 200 -22.53 8.52 -0.63
CA VAL A 200 -22.96 7.58 -1.68
C VAL A 200 -21.80 6.84 -2.35
N LEU A 201 -20.54 7.17 -2.04
CA LEU A 201 -19.37 6.62 -2.77
C LEU A 201 -19.16 5.12 -2.58
N ASN A 202 -19.66 4.54 -1.49
CA ASN A 202 -19.66 3.09 -1.29
C ASN A 202 -20.57 2.33 -2.28
N LYS A 203 -21.37 3.03 -3.08
CA LYS A 203 -22.14 2.48 -4.20
C LYS A 203 -21.38 2.52 -5.53
N ASP A 204 -20.31 3.32 -5.61
CA ASP A 204 -19.60 3.61 -6.84
C ASP A 204 -18.30 2.79 -7.00
N PHE A 205 -18.14 1.68 -6.26
CA PHE A 205 -16.92 0.85 -6.32
C PHE A 205 -16.60 0.38 -7.73
N ALA A 206 -17.59 0.07 -8.57
CA ALA A 206 -17.35 -0.31 -9.97
C ALA A 206 -16.66 0.80 -10.79
N VAL A 207 -16.94 2.07 -10.48
CA VAL A 207 -16.25 3.21 -11.13
C VAL A 207 -14.79 3.27 -10.68
N PHE A 208 -14.52 3.01 -9.40
CA PHE A 208 -13.15 2.95 -8.88
C PHE A 208 -12.39 1.72 -9.41
N ASP A 209 -13.05 0.58 -9.55
CA ASP A 209 -12.48 -0.62 -10.17
C ASP A 209 -12.07 -0.35 -11.63
N GLU A 210 -12.85 0.44 -12.37
CA GLU A 210 -12.47 0.91 -13.72
C GLU A 210 -11.26 1.86 -13.67
N VAL A 211 -11.23 2.80 -12.72
CA VAL A 211 -10.11 3.74 -12.55
C VAL A 211 -8.80 3.00 -12.21
N PHE A 212 -8.86 2.02 -11.30
CA PHE A 212 -7.69 1.30 -10.79
C PHE A 212 -7.38 0.00 -11.55
N GLY A 213 -8.25 -0.43 -12.46
CA GLY A 213 -8.02 -1.55 -13.38
C GLY A 213 -7.59 -1.14 -14.79
N GLY A 214 -7.45 0.16 -15.07
CA GLY A 214 -7.03 0.68 -16.37
C GLY A 214 -5.57 0.40 -16.72
N SER A 215 -5.22 0.54 -18.00
CA SER A 215 -3.84 0.33 -18.52
C SER A 215 -2.80 1.32 -18.00
N ASN A 216 -3.25 2.41 -17.37
CA ASN A 216 -2.40 3.41 -16.72
C ASN A 216 -2.04 3.04 -15.26
N VAL A 217 -2.41 1.84 -14.82
CA VAL A 217 -2.11 1.32 -13.49
C VAL A 217 -1.10 0.20 -13.61
N LYS A 218 -0.05 0.28 -12.79
CA LYS A 218 1.01 -0.72 -12.70
C LYS A 218 1.21 -1.13 -11.25
N PRO A 219 1.81 -2.29 -10.97
CA PRO A 219 2.28 -2.60 -9.61
C PRO A 219 3.28 -1.55 -9.11
N LYS A 220 3.28 -1.30 -7.80
CA LYS A 220 4.31 -0.50 -7.11
C LYS A 220 5.69 -1.07 -7.42
N SER A 221 6.68 -0.21 -7.70
CA SER A 221 8.03 -0.66 -8.04
C SER A 221 8.69 -1.36 -6.85
N ILE A 222 9.45 -2.42 -7.10
CA ILE A 222 10.25 -3.09 -6.07
C ILE A 222 11.48 -2.23 -5.80
N LYS A 223 11.63 -1.77 -4.56
CA LYS A 223 12.75 -0.93 -4.12
C LYS A 223 13.48 -1.61 -2.96
N VAL A 224 14.77 -1.86 -3.13
CA VAL A 224 15.61 -2.51 -2.11
C VAL A 224 16.96 -1.80 -2.07
N ASN A 225 17.36 -1.32 -0.89
CA ASN A 225 18.68 -0.71 -0.65
C ASN A 225 19.09 0.38 -1.65
N GLY A 226 18.14 1.22 -2.10
CA GLY A 226 18.41 2.30 -3.06
C GLY A 226 18.45 1.85 -4.53
N TYR A 227 18.07 0.60 -4.82
CA TYR A 227 17.88 0.10 -6.18
C TYR A 227 16.39 -0.09 -6.48
N VAL A 228 15.99 0.23 -7.72
CA VAL A 228 14.64 0.06 -8.25
C VAL A 228 14.65 -1.01 -9.32
N ALA A 229 13.84 -2.04 -9.16
CA ALA A 229 13.67 -3.08 -10.18
C ALA A 229 12.92 -2.55 -11.41
N GLU A 230 13.26 -3.07 -12.57
CA GLU A 230 12.43 -2.97 -13.77
C GLU A 230 11.06 -3.64 -13.57
N ASP A 231 10.08 -3.22 -14.36
CA ASP A 231 8.70 -3.68 -14.24
C ASP A 231 8.57 -5.18 -14.57
N ASP A 232 9.27 -5.61 -15.64
CA ASP A 232 9.23 -6.98 -16.13
C ASP A 232 10.44 -7.77 -15.60
N PRO A 233 10.24 -9.03 -15.18
CA PRO A 233 11.34 -9.88 -14.77
C PRO A 233 12.24 -10.24 -15.96
N ALA A 234 13.55 -10.14 -15.77
CA ALA A 234 14.55 -10.66 -16.69
C ALA A 234 14.51 -12.19 -16.77
N PHE A 235 14.14 -12.85 -15.66
CA PHE A 235 13.96 -14.29 -15.59
C PHE A 235 12.83 -14.65 -14.62
N GLN A 236 12.03 -15.65 -15.00
CA GLN A 236 11.04 -16.28 -14.14
C GLN A 236 11.39 -17.75 -13.98
N HIS A 237 11.56 -18.19 -12.72
CA HIS A 237 11.83 -19.60 -12.44
C HIS A 237 10.66 -20.47 -12.96
N PRO A 238 10.90 -21.65 -13.58
CA PRO A 238 9.83 -22.48 -14.15
C PRO A 238 8.70 -22.84 -13.18
N ASN A 239 9.07 -23.11 -11.92
CA ASN A 239 8.10 -23.39 -10.83
C ASN A 239 7.50 -22.12 -10.17
N LYS A 240 7.80 -20.93 -10.70
CA LYS A 240 7.35 -19.62 -10.19
C LYS A 240 7.70 -19.34 -8.72
N ILE A 241 8.79 -19.94 -8.23
CA ILE A 241 9.26 -19.79 -6.84
C ILE A 241 10.16 -18.57 -6.62
N TYR A 242 10.70 -18.00 -7.70
CA TYR A 242 11.34 -16.68 -7.69
C TYR A 242 11.30 -16.05 -9.09
N ASN A 243 11.47 -14.73 -9.13
CA ASN A 243 11.77 -13.96 -10.33
C ASN A 243 13.05 -13.16 -10.12
N GLU A 244 13.77 -12.89 -11.20
CA GLU A 244 14.93 -12.01 -11.24
C GLU A 244 14.62 -10.78 -12.09
N TYR A 245 15.12 -9.64 -11.65
CA TYR A 245 14.89 -8.35 -12.26
C TYR A 245 16.21 -7.64 -12.42
N PHE A 246 16.44 -7.01 -13.57
CA PHE A 246 17.41 -5.93 -13.62
C PHE A 246 16.90 -4.80 -12.74
N ALA A 247 17.82 -4.20 -11.99
CA ALA A 247 17.52 -3.07 -11.13
C ALA A 247 18.63 -2.04 -11.25
N TYR A 248 18.28 -0.77 -11.05
CA TYR A 248 19.19 0.35 -11.18
C TYR A 248 19.18 1.21 -9.92
N SER A 249 20.31 1.84 -9.63
CA SER A 249 20.39 2.79 -8.51
C SER A 249 19.41 3.95 -8.71
N GLU A 250 18.72 4.36 -7.65
CA GLU A 250 17.85 5.54 -7.62
C GLU A 250 18.61 6.83 -7.99
N HIS A 251 19.94 6.81 -7.90
CA HIS A 251 20.82 7.94 -8.22
C HIS A 251 21.48 7.84 -9.60
N SER A 252 21.61 6.64 -10.17
CA SER A 252 22.30 6.42 -11.44
C SER A 252 21.78 5.18 -12.16
N LYS A 253 21.31 5.35 -13.41
CA LYS A 253 20.86 4.23 -14.25
C LYS A 253 21.99 3.34 -14.79
N ASN A 254 23.24 3.80 -14.68
CA ASN A 254 24.41 3.04 -15.13
C ASN A 254 24.89 2.04 -14.07
N ASP A 255 24.48 2.21 -12.81
CA ASP A 255 24.74 1.25 -11.74
C ASP A 255 23.60 0.24 -11.71
N GLN A 256 23.86 -0.94 -12.29
CA GLN A 256 22.88 -2.00 -12.46
C GLN A 256 23.24 -3.22 -11.60
N VAL A 257 22.21 -3.81 -11.00
CA VAL A 257 22.30 -5.03 -10.21
C VAL A 257 21.20 -6.00 -10.63
N LEU A 258 21.38 -7.28 -10.30
CA LEU A 258 20.33 -8.28 -10.44
C LEU A 258 19.63 -8.47 -9.08
N LEU A 259 18.32 -8.24 -9.03
CA LEU A 259 17.50 -8.49 -7.83
C LEU A 259 16.70 -9.77 -8.02
N ARG A 260 16.84 -10.71 -7.07
CA ARG A 260 16.02 -11.92 -7.01
C ARG A 260 14.95 -11.81 -5.92
N ARG A 261 13.68 -11.94 -6.29
CA ARG A 261 12.54 -11.95 -5.35
C ARG A 261 11.97 -13.36 -5.24
N TRP A 262 12.05 -13.94 -4.05
CA TRP A 262 11.51 -15.27 -3.74
C TRP A 262 10.03 -15.22 -3.35
N ASP A 263 9.26 -16.21 -3.80
CA ASP A 263 7.91 -16.53 -3.33
C ASP A 263 7.92 -17.92 -2.68
N PHE A 264 8.25 -17.94 -1.38
CA PHE A 264 8.29 -19.18 -0.60
C PHE A 264 6.91 -19.85 -0.45
N SER A 265 5.80 -19.15 -0.72
CA SER A 265 4.46 -19.76 -0.69
C SER A 265 4.27 -20.79 -1.81
N LYS A 266 5.05 -20.68 -2.90
CA LYS A 266 5.04 -21.64 -4.02
C LYS A 266 5.88 -22.87 -3.76
N ILE A 267 6.70 -22.87 -2.71
CA ILE A 267 7.56 -23.99 -2.36
C ILE A 267 6.79 -24.91 -1.41
N LYS A 268 6.34 -26.04 -1.95
CA LYS A 268 5.63 -27.11 -1.21
C LYS A 268 6.61 -27.96 -0.39
N ASN A 269 7.43 -27.32 0.42
CA ASN A 269 8.33 -27.96 1.38
C ASN A 269 8.18 -27.25 2.74
N PRO A 270 7.91 -27.98 3.84
CA PRO A 270 7.84 -27.40 5.18
C PRO A 270 9.04 -26.55 5.58
N GLU A 271 10.25 -26.89 5.13
CA GLU A 271 11.46 -26.11 5.44
C GLU A 271 11.37 -24.66 4.94
N ALA A 272 10.77 -24.44 3.76
CA ALA A 272 10.56 -23.11 3.18
C ALA A 272 9.57 -22.24 3.97
N GLN A 273 8.87 -22.81 4.95
CA GLN A 273 7.96 -22.06 5.84
C GLN A 273 8.67 -21.49 7.08
N THR A 274 9.93 -21.88 7.31
CA THR A 274 10.74 -21.39 8.44
C THR A 274 11.77 -20.37 7.98
N SER A 275 12.16 -19.44 8.86
CA SER A 275 13.22 -18.47 8.53
C SER A 275 14.55 -19.16 8.19
N ASP A 276 14.91 -20.19 8.95
CA ASP A 276 16.16 -20.93 8.76
C ASP A 276 16.17 -21.71 7.43
N GLY A 277 15.07 -22.40 7.11
CA GLY A 277 14.96 -23.10 5.83
C GLY A 277 14.92 -22.16 4.63
N ARG A 278 14.28 -21.00 4.75
CA ARG A 278 14.35 -19.93 3.72
C ARG A 278 15.77 -19.44 3.53
N PHE A 279 16.50 -19.18 4.61
CA PHE A 279 17.90 -18.77 4.53
C PHE A 279 18.74 -19.80 3.79
N LYS A 280 18.64 -21.09 4.16
CA LYS A 280 19.34 -22.19 3.48
C LYS A 280 19.04 -22.25 1.97
N LEU A 281 17.77 -22.05 1.59
CA LEU A 281 17.39 -22.05 0.17
C LEU A 281 18.03 -20.89 -0.60
N VAL A 282 18.04 -19.71 0.00
CA VAL A 282 18.61 -18.49 -0.62
C VAL A 282 20.13 -18.55 -0.65
N SER A 283 20.78 -19.07 0.40
CA SER A 283 22.24 -19.16 0.51
C SER A 283 22.85 -20.28 -0.32
N ARG A 284 22.05 -21.26 -0.76
CA ARG A 284 22.54 -22.47 -1.43
C ARG A 284 23.44 -22.18 -2.64
N GLU A 285 23.06 -21.23 -3.49
CA GLU A 285 23.88 -20.84 -4.64
C GLU A 285 25.24 -20.30 -4.19
N TYR A 286 25.23 -19.38 -3.23
CA TYR A 286 26.46 -18.83 -2.66
C TYR A 286 27.33 -19.91 -2.02
N GLU A 287 26.75 -20.83 -1.23
CA GLU A 287 27.46 -21.93 -0.58
C GLU A 287 28.10 -22.88 -1.59
N VAL A 288 27.39 -23.25 -2.66
CA VAL A 288 27.95 -24.08 -3.74
C VAL A 288 29.12 -23.36 -4.43
N LEU A 289 28.95 -22.08 -4.75
CA LEU A 289 30.02 -21.29 -5.38
C LEU A 289 31.25 -21.18 -4.48
N GLN A 290 31.08 -20.94 -3.16
CA GLN A 290 32.19 -20.92 -2.21
C GLN A 290 32.87 -22.29 -2.10
N HIS A 291 32.10 -23.38 -2.12
CA HIS A 291 32.65 -24.73 -2.09
C HIS A 291 33.46 -25.04 -3.35
N LEU A 292 32.94 -24.70 -4.54
CA LEU A 292 33.64 -24.86 -5.81
C LEU A 292 34.94 -24.07 -5.84
N LYS A 293 34.93 -22.82 -5.35
CA LYS A 293 36.14 -21.99 -5.21
C LYS A 293 37.22 -22.67 -4.38
N GLY A 294 36.84 -23.39 -3.32
CA GLY A 294 37.78 -24.12 -2.46
C GLY A 294 38.34 -25.40 -3.06
N ILE A 295 37.66 -26.00 -4.04
CA ILE A 295 38.08 -27.24 -4.71
C ILE A 295 38.90 -26.94 -5.97
N ASN A 296 38.40 -26.03 -6.81
CA ASN A 296 39.05 -25.65 -8.05
C ASN A 296 38.60 -24.24 -8.45
N GLU A 297 39.55 -23.31 -8.41
CA GLU A 297 39.31 -21.89 -8.71
C GLU A 297 38.87 -21.67 -10.17
N GLU A 298 39.24 -22.54 -11.10
CA GLU A 298 38.83 -22.48 -12.51
C GLU A 298 37.34 -22.79 -12.73
N LEU A 299 36.68 -23.47 -11.79
CA LEU A 299 35.23 -23.72 -11.84
C LEU A 299 34.39 -22.54 -11.33
N TYR A 300 35.06 -21.50 -10.81
CA TYR A 300 34.42 -20.32 -10.23
C TYR A 300 34.37 -19.13 -11.19
N SER A 301 35.24 -19.11 -12.21
CA SER A 301 35.41 -18.03 -13.18
C SER A 301 34.52 -18.15 -14.41
#